data_AF-A0A7X7QRH0-F1
#
_entry.id   AF-A0A7X7QRH0-F1
#
_cell.length_a   1.000
_cell.length_b   1.000
_cell.length_c   1.000
_cell.angle_alpha   90.00
_cell.angle_beta   90.00
_cell.angle_gamma   90.00
#
_symmetry.space_group_name_H-M   'P 1'
#
loop_
_entity.id
_entity.type
_entity.pdbx_description
1 polymer ?
#
loop_
_entity_poly.entity_id
_entity_poly.type
_entity_poly.pdbx_seq_one_letter_code
_entity_poly.pdbx_strand_id
1 'polypeptide(L)' 'MMDKQLEKMGVQFREEGGFHERLTAVRAEARREQHQPVPEDAPVCPKCGEPMRLRHGASGDFWGCTAYPGCKGTREVRP' A
#
# COMPACT_ATOMS: atom_id res chain seq x y z
N MET A 1 -2.08 -24.28 35.23
CA MET A 1 -1.49 -22.99 34.79
C MET A 1 -1.49 -22.84 33.27
N MET A 2 -1.37 -23.93 32.50
CA MET A 2 -1.54 -23.93 31.04
C MET A 2 -2.98 -23.63 30.57
N ASP A 3 -4.01 -24.06 31.30
CA ASP A 3 -5.42 -23.90 30.83
C ASP A 3 -5.86 -22.44 30.74
N LYS A 4 -5.50 -21.61 31.73
CA LYS A 4 -5.74 -20.17 31.70
C LYS A 4 -4.99 -19.47 30.54
N GLN A 5 -3.85 -20.03 30.12
CA GLN A 5 -3.07 -19.50 29.01
C GLN A 5 -3.75 -19.84 27.67
N LEU A 6 -4.31 -21.05 27.54
CA LEU A 6 -5.12 -21.46 26.40
C LEU A 6 -6.41 -20.64 26.28
N GLU A 7 -7.11 -20.40 27.39
CA GLU A 7 -8.32 -19.55 27.40
C GLU A 7 -8.03 -18.11 26.94
N LYS A 8 -6.95 -17.51 27.48
CA LYS A 8 -6.52 -16.16 27.07
C LYS A 8 -6.16 -16.09 25.58
N MET A 9 -5.43 -17.07 25.08
CA MET A 9 -5.09 -17.15 23.66
C MET A 9 -6.35 -17.33 22.79
N GLY A 10 -7.35 -18.09 23.24
CA GLY A 10 -8.62 -18.27 22.54
C GLY A 10 -9.51 -17.03 22.53
N VAL A 11 -9.48 -16.20 23.57
CA VAL A 11 -10.17 -14.89 23.58
C VAL A 11 -9.48 -13.93 22.61
N GLN A 12 -8.16 -13.81 22.68
CA GLN A 12 -7.40 -12.94 21.78
C GLN A 12 -7.62 -13.31 20.30
N PHE A 13 -7.59 -14.60 19.98
CA PHE A 13 -7.85 -15.07 18.61
C PHE A 13 -9.26 -14.71 18.11
N ARG A 14 -10.27 -14.74 18.99
CA ARG A 14 -11.65 -14.38 18.63
C ARG A 14 -11.82 -12.87 18.41
N GLU A 15 -11.15 -12.04 19.20
CA GLU A 15 -11.31 -10.58 19.17
C GLU A 15 -10.46 -9.92 18.08
N GLU A 16 -9.19 -10.31 17.96
CA GLU A 16 -8.23 -9.69 17.04
C GLU A 16 -8.05 -10.46 15.73
N GLY A 17 -8.58 -11.69 15.66
CA GLY A 17 -8.22 -12.65 14.63
C GLY A 17 -6.82 -13.25 14.83
N GLY A 18 -6.51 -14.29 14.07
CA GLY A 18 -5.17 -14.84 14.05
C GLY A 18 -4.15 -13.89 13.41
N PHE A 19 -2.88 -14.22 13.57
CA PHE A 19 -1.77 -13.43 13.00
C PHE A 19 -1.86 -13.31 11.46
N HIS A 20 -2.27 -14.38 10.78
CA HIS A 20 -2.39 -14.40 9.32
C HIS A 20 -3.53 -13.53 8.81
N GLU A 21 -4.68 -13.54 9.49
CA GLU A 21 -5.83 -12.69 9.18
C GLU A 21 -5.46 -11.22 9.31
N ARG A 22 -4.79 -10.84 10.42
CA ARG A 22 -4.31 -9.48 10.63
C ARG A 22 -3.32 -9.04 9.56
N LEU A 23 -2.33 -9.87 9.21
CA LEU A 23 -1.40 -9.56 8.12
C LEU A 23 -2.09 -9.41 6.76
N THR A 24 -3.19 -10.13 6.53
CA THR A 24 -3.95 -10.05 5.29
C THR A 24 -4.71 -8.74 5.22
N ALA A 25 -5.31 -8.29 6.33
CA ALA A 25 -5.94 -6.98 6.45
C ALA A 25 -4.93 -5.84 6.17
N VAL A 26 -3.76 -5.86 6.85
CA VAL A 26 -2.70 -4.85 6.67
C VAL A 26 -2.23 -4.77 5.21
N ARG A 27 -2.04 -5.92 4.54
CA ARG A 27 -1.64 -5.93 3.11
C ARG A 27 -2.75 -5.42 2.18
N ALA A 28 -4.01 -5.70 2.50
CA ALA A 28 -5.14 -5.20 1.73
C ALA A 28 -5.26 -3.68 1.85
N GLU A 29 -5.06 -3.14 3.05
CA GLU A 29 -5.01 -1.70 3.31
C GLU A 29 -3.87 -1.02 2.54
N ALA A 30 -2.65 -1.56 2.64
CA ALA A 30 -1.50 -1.04 1.89
C ALA A 30 -1.74 -1.03 0.36
N ARG A 31 -2.45 -2.04 -0.18
CA ARG A 31 -2.82 -2.06 -1.61
C ARG A 31 -3.84 -0.97 -1.96
N ARG A 32 -4.80 -0.69 -1.08
CA ARG A 32 -5.82 0.37 -1.29
C ARG A 32 -5.18 1.75 -1.32
N GLU A 33 -4.27 2.02 -0.39
CA GLU A 33 -3.49 3.27 -0.37
C GLU A 33 -2.72 3.46 -1.69
N GLN A 34 -2.06 2.40 -2.16
CA GLN A 34 -1.40 2.42 -3.48
C GLN A 34 -2.33 2.60 -4.68
N HIS A 35 -3.65 2.45 -4.53
CA HIS A 35 -4.67 2.61 -5.58
C HIS A 35 -5.61 3.81 -5.37
N GLN A 36 -5.32 4.71 -4.42
CA GLN A 36 -6.04 6.00 -4.24
C GLN A 36 -6.18 6.80 -5.55
N PRO A 37 -7.25 7.58 -5.79
CA PRO A 37 -7.39 8.36 -7.02
C PRO A 37 -6.15 9.23 -7.33
N VAL A 38 -5.86 9.36 -8.62
CA VAL A 38 -4.76 10.21 -9.09
C VAL A 38 -5.16 11.68 -8.89
N PRO A 39 -4.32 12.52 -8.25
CA PRO A 39 -4.57 13.95 -8.13
C PRO A 39 -4.74 14.63 -9.50
N GLU A 40 -5.55 15.67 -9.58
CA GLU A 40 -5.80 16.39 -10.84
C GLU A 40 -4.53 17.05 -11.41
N ASP A 41 -3.63 17.51 -10.54
CA ASP A 41 -2.34 18.11 -10.89
C ASP A 41 -1.26 17.09 -11.27
N ALA A 42 -1.63 15.81 -11.41
CA ALA A 42 -0.67 14.77 -11.74
C ALA A 42 -0.05 14.99 -13.14
N PRO A 43 1.28 14.94 -13.26
CA PRO A 43 1.94 15.01 -14.55
C PRO A 43 1.62 13.77 -15.39
N VAL A 44 1.67 13.96 -16.70
CA VAL A 44 1.58 12.86 -17.66
C VAL A 44 2.93 12.14 -17.77
N CYS A 45 2.87 10.83 -17.93
CA CYS A 45 4.02 9.97 -18.12
C CYS A 45 4.68 10.23 -19.50
N PRO A 46 5.98 10.51 -19.57
CA PRO A 46 6.67 10.80 -20.84
C PRO A 46 6.86 9.55 -21.71
N LYS A 47 6.68 8.34 -21.16
CA LYS A 47 6.88 7.07 -21.88
C LYS A 47 5.62 6.54 -22.55
N CYS A 48 4.45 6.76 -21.94
CA CYS A 48 3.21 6.13 -22.39
C CYS A 48 2.00 7.08 -22.45
N GLY A 49 2.12 8.31 -21.97
CA GLY A 49 1.01 9.28 -21.97
C GLY A 49 -0.05 9.04 -20.89
N GLU A 50 0.09 8.01 -20.05
CA GLU A 50 -0.81 7.81 -18.91
C GLU A 50 -0.57 8.80 -17.76
N PRO A 51 -1.58 9.05 -16.90
CA PRO A 51 -1.40 9.82 -15.68
C PRO A 51 -0.35 9.18 -14.75
N MET A 52 0.30 10.01 -13.94
CA MET A 52 1.24 9.55 -12.93
C MET A 52 0.63 9.68 -11.54
N ARG A 53 1.16 8.91 -10.58
CA ARG A 53 0.74 8.94 -9.18
C ARG A 53 1.93 9.31 -8.32
N LEU A 54 1.69 10.12 -7.30
CA LEU A 54 2.70 10.42 -6.28
C LEU A 54 2.97 9.16 -5.45
N ARG A 55 4.23 8.75 -5.38
CA ARG A 55 4.69 7.61 -4.59
C ARG A 55 5.79 8.07 -3.65
N HIS A 56 5.78 7.52 -2.45
CA HIS A 56 6.80 7.79 -1.43
C HIS A 56 7.86 6.69 -1.49
N GLY A 57 9.10 7.07 -1.79
CA GLY A 57 10.26 6.18 -1.78
C GLY A 57 11.26 6.55 -0.69
N ALA A 58 12.30 5.73 -0.52
CA ALA A 58 13.36 6.00 0.47
C ALA A 58 14.12 7.32 0.19
N SER A 59 14.21 7.72 -1.07
CA SER A 59 14.88 8.96 -1.51
C SER A 59 13.96 10.18 -1.54
N GLY A 60 12.70 10.03 -1.14
CA GLY A 60 11.68 11.05 -1.22
C GLY A 60 10.56 10.73 -2.21
N ASP A 61 9.75 11.74 -2.48
CA ASP A 61 8.54 11.61 -3.28
C ASP A 61 8.85 11.66 -4.76
N PHE A 62 8.19 10.80 -5.54
CA PHE A 62 8.35 10.75 -6.98
C PHE A 62 7.02 10.44 -7.66
N TRP A 63 6.88 10.91 -8.89
CA TRP A 63 5.78 10.54 -9.75
C TRP A 63 6.10 9.20 -10.40
N GLY A 64 5.25 8.18 -10.19
CA GLY A 64 5.32 6.88 -10.83
C GLY A 64 4.12 6.64 -11.75
N CYS A 65 4.34 6.02 -12.92
CA CYS A 65 3.28 5.71 -13.87
C CYS A 65 2.18 4.82 -13.26
N THR A 66 0.91 5.06 -13.64
CA THR A 66 -0.24 4.22 -13.23
C THR A 66 -0.22 2.83 -13.88
N ALA A 67 0.17 2.72 -15.15
CA ALA A 67 0.35 1.46 -15.87
C ALA A 67 1.51 0.55 -15.39
N TYR A 68 2.17 0.83 -14.27
CA TYR A 68 3.15 -0.12 -13.73
C TYR A 68 2.46 -1.45 -13.35
N PRO A 69 3.00 -2.64 -13.69
CA PRO A 69 4.36 -2.92 -14.17
C PRO A 69 4.59 -2.81 -15.68
N GLY A 70 3.54 -2.59 -16.49
CA GLY A 70 3.62 -2.45 -17.95
C GLY A 70 4.39 -1.21 -18.40
N CYS A 71 4.36 -0.12 -17.62
CA CYS A 71 5.18 1.07 -17.83
C CYS A 71 5.99 1.44 -16.59
N LYS A 72 7.31 1.51 -16.73
CA LYS A 72 8.26 1.94 -15.67
C LYS A 72 8.69 3.40 -15.85
N GLY A 73 7.74 4.28 -16.17
CA GLY A 73 7.98 5.72 -16.25
C GLY A 73 8.00 6.35 -14.86
N THR A 74 9.02 7.16 -14.59
CA THR A 74 9.16 7.93 -13.34
C THR A 74 9.50 9.38 -13.65
N ARG A 75 9.10 10.30 -12.78
CA ARG A 75 9.49 11.71 -12.80
C ARG A 75 9.74 12.18 -11.37
N GLU A 76 10.67 13.09 -11.20
CA GLU A 76 10.96 13.71 -9.92
C GLU A 76 9.84 14.69 -9.55
N VAL A 77 9.51 14.75 -8.26
CA VAL A 77 8.67 15.80 -7.71
C VAL A 77 9.61 16.98 -7.46
N ARG A 78 9.51 18.01 -8.31
CA ARG A 78 10.28 19.23 -8.08
C ARG A 78 9.82 19.85 -6.76
N PRO A 79 10.73 20.27 -5.86
CA PRO A 79 10.37 21.01 -4.65
C PRO A 79 9.76 22.37 -5.00
#